data_AF-A0A3M2TZE6-F1
#
_entry.id   AF-A0A3M2TZE6-F1
#
_cell.length_a   1.000
_cell.length_b   1.000
_cell.length_c   1.000
_cell.angle_alpha   90.00
_cell.angle_beta   90.00
_cell.angle_gamma   90.00
#
_symmetry.space_group_name_H-M   'P 1'
#
loop_
_entity.id
_entity.type
_entity.pdbx_description
1 polymer ?
#
loop_
_entity_poly.entity_id
_entity_poly.type
_entity_poly.pdbx_seq_one_letter_code
_entity_poly.pdbx_strand_id
1 'polypeptide(L)' 'MARILIVDDSPTEMYKLTGMLEKHGHEVLKAENGADGVALARQEKPDA' A
#
# COMPACT_ATOMS: atom_id res chain seq x y z
N MET A 1 13.55 6.24 0.47
CA MET A 1 12.72 5.22 -0.20
C MET A 1 12.22 4.29 0.90
N ALA A 2 10.91 4.21 1.07
CA ALA A 2 10.26 3.32 2.02
C ALA A 2 9.21 2.52 1.25
N ARG A 3 8.93 1.30 1.70
CA ARG A 3 7.90 0.44 1.13
C ARG A 3 6.65 0.54 2.00
N ILE A 4 5.56 1.02 1.42
CA ILE A 4 4.34 1.38 2.13
C ILE A 4 3.21 0.48 1.68
N LEU A 5 2.47 -0.12 2.61
CA LEU A 5 1.28 -0.90 2.31
C LEU A 5 0.01 -0.07 2.52
N ILE A 6 -0.76 0.12 1.45
CA ILE A 6 -2.09 0.73 1.51
C ILE A 6 -3.14 -0.38 1.60
N VAL A 7 -4.04 -0.29 2.57
CA VAL A 7 -5.20 -1.17 2.71
C VAL A 7 -6.47 -0.33 2.66
N ASP A 8 -7.19 -0.37 1.55
CA ASP A 8 -8.38 0.44 1.30
C ASP A 8 -9.29 -0.28 0.28
N ASP A 9 -10.60 -0.30 0.53
CA ASP A 9 -11.59 -0.96 -0.34
C ASP A 9 -12.11 -0.03 -1.46
N SER A 10 -11.70 1.24 -1.47
CA SER A 10 -12.01 2.22 -2.52
C SER A 10 -10.89 2.27 -3.57
N PRO A 11 -11.14 1.83 -4.81
CA PRO A 11 -10.15 1.92 -5.90
C PRO A 11 -9.70 3.35 -6.18
N THR A 12 -10.57 4.33 -5.91
CA THR A 12 -10.29 5.75 -6.16
C THR A 12 -9.26 6.31 -5.18
N GLU A 13 -9.40 6.02 -3.89
CA GLU A 13 -8.47 6.49 -2.87
C GLU A 13 -7.14 5.75 -2.99
N MET A 14 -7.19 4.45 -3.27
CA MET A 14 -6.01 3.63 -3.51
C MET A 14 -5.16 4.18 -4.67
N TYR A 15 -5.79 4.57 -5.79
CA TYR A 15 -5.09 5.16 -6.94
C TYR A 15 -4.43 6.51 -6.58
N LYS A 16 -5.16 7.40 -5.91
CA LYS A 16 -4.63 8.71 -5.50
C LYS A 16 -3.44 8.59 -4.56
N LEU A 17 -3.57 7.78 -3.50
CA LEU A 17 -2.52 7.58 -2.51
C LEU A 17 -1.29 6.90 -3.10
N THR A 18 -1.49 5.90 -3.95
CA THR A 18 -0.39 5.26 -4.68
C THR A 18 0.38 6.29 -5.49
N GLY A 19 -0.30 7.03 -6.38
CA GLY A 19 0.37 7.98 -7.26
C GLY A 19 1.09 9.10 -6.48
N MET A 20 0.51 9.53 -5.36
CA MET A 20 1.17 10.47 -4.46
C MET A 20 2.46 9.88 -3.88
N LEU A 21 2.43 8.69 -3.29
CA LEU A 21 3.60 8.09 -2.63
C LEU A 21 4.69 7.70 -3.62
N GLU A 22 4.33 7.13 -4.77
CA GLU A 22 5.27 6.80 -5.85
C GLU A 22 5.97 8.06 -6.38
N LYS A 23 5.24 9.17 -6.55
CA LYS A 23 5.83 10.46 -6.96
C LYS A 23 6.86 10.99 -5.97
N HIS A 24 6.76 10.62 -4.68
CA HIS A 24 7.75 10.95 -3.65
C HIS A 24 8.87 9.91 -3.54
N GLY A 25 8.92 8.91 -4.44
CA GLY A 25 9.98 7.91 -4.48
C GLY A 25 9.82 6.78 -3.46
N HIS A 26 8.58 6.48 -3.05
CA HIS A 26 8.25 5.31 -2.25
C HIS A 26 7.80 4.14 -3.13
N GLU A 27 8.02 2.93 -2.63
CA GLU A 27 7.44 1.72 -3.22
C GLU A 27 6.09 1.47 -2.54
N VAL A 28 5.06 1.17 -3.31
CA VAL A 28 3.69 1.03 -2.79
C VAL A 28 3.15 -0.36 -3.04
N LEU A 29 2.81 -1.05 -1.96
CA LEU A 29 2.04 -2.28 -1.95
C LEU A 29 0.56 -1.96 -1.69
N LYS A 30 -0.34 -2.80 -2.19
CA LYS A 30 -1.78 -2.55 -2.16
C LYS A 30 -2.55 -3.80 -1.74
N ALA A 31 -3.57 -3.61 -0.91
CA ALA A 31 -4.56 -4.63 -0.60
C ALA A 31 -5.97 -4.01 -0.52
N GLU A 32 -6.96 -4.74 -1.01
CA GLU A 32 -8.37 -4.27 -1.06
C GLU A 32 -9.17 -4.61 0.20
N ASN A 33 -8.58 -5.38 1.12
CA ASN A 33 -9.21 -5.76 2.37
C ASN A 33 -8.16 -6.06 3.45
N GLY A 34 -8.62 -6.11 4.71
CA GLY A 34 -7.75 -6.31 5.86
C GLY A 34 -7.07 -7.68 5.92
N ALA A 35 -7.70 -8.76 5.43
CA ALA A 35 -7.11 -10.09 5.45
C ALA A 35 -5.89 -10.17 4.53
N ASP A 36 -6.06 -9.69 3.29
CA ASP A 36 -4.98 -9.60 2.32
C ASP A 36 -3.90 -8.62 2.77
N GLY A 37 -4.30 -7.49 3.38
CA GLY A 37 -3.38 -6.52 3.97
C GLY A 37 -2.49 -7.15 5.05
N VAL A 38 -3.07 -7.90 5.99
CA VAL A 38 -2.30 -8.58 7.04
C VAL A 38 -1.38 -9.67 6.46
N ALA A 39 -1.84 -10.44 5.48
CA ALA A 39 -1.03 -11.45 4.82
C ALA A 39 0.18 -10.81 4.11
N LEU A 40 -0.06 -9.75 3.34
CA LEU A 40 0.95 -9.04 2.58
C LEU A 40 1.95 -8.31 3.50
N ALA A 41 1.47 -7.69 4.59
CA ALA A 41 2.34 -7.07 5.58
C ALA A 41 3.32 -8.08 6.21
N ARG A 42 2.88 -9.31 6.48
CA ARG A 42 3.72 -10.38 7.05
C ARG A 42 4.75 -10.90 6.05
N GLN A 43 4.34 -11.06 4.78
CA GLN A 43 5.20 -11.57 3.73
C GLN A 43 6.26 -10.54 3.34
N GLU A 44 5.81 -9.33 3.03
CA GLU A 44 6.68 -8.31 2.46
C GLU A 44 7.44 -7.57 3.57
N LYS A 45 6.82 -7.28 4.72
CA LYS A 45 7.36 -6.43 5.81
C LYS A 45 7.55 -4.96 5.38
N PRO A 46 6.47 -4.27 5.00
CA PRO A 46 6.53 -2.84 4.68
C PRO A 46 7.04 -2.01 5.88
N ASP A 47 7.60 -0.85 5.59
CA ASP A 47 8.08 0.10 6.61
C ASP A 47 6.92 0.85 7.28
N ALA A 48 5.80 1.00 6.55
CA ALA A 48 4.57 1.65 6.99
C ALA A 48 3.34 0.95 6.40
#